data_AF-A0A958DDL9-F1
#
_entry.id   AF-A0A958DDL9-F1
#
_cell.length_a   1.000
_cell.length_b   1.000
_cell.length_c   1.000
_cell.angle_alpha   90.00
_cell.angle_beta   90.00
_cell.angle_gamma   90.00
#
_symmetry.space_group_name_H-M   'P 1'
#
loop_
_entity.id
_entity.type
_entity.pdbx_description
1 polymer ?
#
loop_
_entity_poly.entity_id
_entity_poly.type
_entity_poly.pdbx_seq_one_letter_code
_entity_poly.pdbx_strand_id
1 'polypeptide(L)' 'MATRLGRNDACHCGSGKKYKHCHAEQDAAGNSKHRLLVGIAVVLLVGAMVMAMAWSMDQPLETGGVWSPEHGHYHD' A
#
# COMPACT_ATOMS: atom_id res chain seq x y z
N MET A 1 0.77 -6.44 -32.24
CA MET A 1 1.10 -5.12 -31.67
C MET A 1 -0.22 -4.40 -31.41
N ALA A 2 -0.54 -4.03 -30.16
CA ALA A 2 -1.70 -3.19 -29.91
C ALA A 2 -1.38 -1.78 -30.41
N THR A 3 -1.95 -1.40 -31.55
CA THR A 3 -1.88 -0.03 -32.08
C THR A 3 -2.45 0.89 -31.01
N ARG A 4 -1.60 1.69 -30.37
CA ARG A 4 -2.06 2.72 -29.43
C ARG A 4 -2.98 3.64 -30.21
N LEU A 5 -4.28 3.63 -29.89
CA LEU A 5 -5.28 4.48 -30.53
C LEU A 5 -4.81 5.93 -30.45
N GLY A 6 -4.65 6.58 -31.60
CA GLY A 6 -4.26 7.98 -31.68
C GLY A 6 -5.36 8.88 -31.16
N ARG A 7 -4.98 10.02 -30.56
CA ARG A 7 -5.92 10.96 -29.91
C ARG A 7 -7.03 11.47 -30.84
N ASN A 8 -6.77 11.55 -32.15
CA ASN A 8 -7.74 11.99 -33.15
C ASN A 8 -8.46 10.84 -33.88
N ASP A 9 -8.10 9.58 -33.62
CA ASP A 9 -8.67 8.42 -34.33
C ASP A 9 -10.13 8.20 -33.94
N ALA A 10 -10.86 7.42 -34.74
CA ALA A 10 -12.22 7.02 -34.40
C ALA A 10 -12.22 6.21 -33.10
N CYS A 11 -13.13 6.53 -32.19
CA CYS A 11 -13.20 5.86 -30.90
C CYS A 11 -13.61 4.39 -31.04
N HIS A 12 -12.96 3.51 -30.28
CA HIS A 12 -13.19 2.05 -30.30
C HIS A 12 -14.61 1.62 -29.83
N CYS A 13 -15.41 2.53 -29.27
CA CYS A 13 -16.79 2.26 -28.86
C CYS A 13 -17.80 2.25 -30.02
N GLY A 14 -17.36 2.52 -31.25
CA GLY A 14 -18.23 2.53 -32.43
C GLY A 14 -19.09 3.79 -32.59
N SER A 15 -18.89 4.82 -31.76
CA SER A 15 -19.70 6.06 -31.81
C SER A 15 -19.42 6.98 -33.02
N GLY A 16 -18.39 6.70 -33.82
CA GLY A 16 -17.93 7.56 -34.91
C GLY A 16 -17.26 8.87 -34.46
N LYS A 17 -17.23 9.17 -33.15
CA LYS A 17 -16.57 10.35 -32.59
C LYS A 17 -15.06 10.13 -32.48
N LYS A 18 -14.28 11.22 -32.53
CA LYS A 18 -12.83 11.19 -32.25
C LYS A 18 -12.59 10.72 -30.82
N TYR A 19 -11.58 9.87 -30.61
CA TYR A 19 -11.22 9.27 -29.33
C TYR A 19 -11.08 10.30 -28.20
N LYS A 20 -10.44 11.45 -28.47
CA LYS A 20 -10.32 12.58 -27.52
C LYS A 20 -11.64 13.17 -27.02
N HIS A 21 -12.72 13.03 -27.77
CA HIS A 21 -14.05 13.55 -27.42
C HIS A 21 -15.00 12.44 -26.96
N CYS A 22 -14.46 11.26 -26.65
CA CYS A 22 -15.25 10.11 -26.25
C CYS A 22 -14.60 9.44 -25.03
N HIS A 23 -13.80 8.39 -25.21
CA HIS A 23 -13.27 7.59 -24.09
C HIS A 23 -11.89 8.03 -23.59
N ALA A 24 -11.22 9.00 -24.22
CA ALA A 24 -9.85 9.39 -23.83
C ALA A 24 -9.69 9.80 -22.35
N GLU A 25 -10.67 10.49 -21.77
CA GLU A 25 -10.61 10.88 -20.35
C GLU A 25 -10.92 9.71 -19.41
N GLN A 26 -11.82 8.82 -19.83
CA GLN A 26 -12.23 7.64 -19.06
C GLN A 26 -11.09 6.62 -19.00
N ASP A 27 -10.40 6.41 -20.12
CA ASP A 27 -9.23 5.55 -20.22
C ASP A 27 -8.02 6.14 -19.47
N ALA A 28 -7.87 7.47 -19.47
CA ALA A 28 -6.86 8.14 -18.66
C ALA A 28 -7.16 8.04 -17.15
N ALA A 29 -8.43 8.08 -16.76
CA ALA A 29 -8.88 7.98 -15.37
C ALA A 29 -8.87 6.55 -14.81
N GLY A 30 -8.96 5.52 -15.66
CA GLY A 30 -8.95 4.12 -15.24
C GLY A 30 -7.71 3.73 -14.40
N ASN A 31 -6.56 4.35 -14.70
CA ASN A 31 -5.30 4.07 -13.99
C ASN A 31 -4.98 5.03 -12.84
N SER A 32 -5.74 6.11 -12.64
CA SER A 32 -5.45 7.08 -11.56
C SER A 32 -5.96 6.59 -10.20
N LYS A 33 -7.17 6.03 -10.16
CA LYS A 33 -7.77 5.49 -8.91
C LYS A 33 -6.96 4.33 -8.35
N HIS A 34 -6.52 3.40 -9.20
CA HIS A 34 -5.67 2.28 -8.79
C HIS A 34 -4.32 2.77 -8.24
N ARG A 35 -3.69 3.77 -8.88
CA ARG A 35 -2.44 4.36 -8.38
C ARG A 35 -2.62 5.04 -7.02
N LEU A 36 -3.74 5.72 -6.79
CA LEU A 36 -4.06 6.32 -5.49
C LEU A 36 -4.26 5.25 -4.41
N LEU A 37 -5.04 4.21 -4.70
CA LEU A 37 -5.29 3.12 -3.75
C LEU A 37 -4.01 2.35 -3.41
N VAL A 38 -3.17 2.05 -4.41
CA VAL A 38 -1.86 1.44 -4.18
C VAL A 38 -0.97 2.36 -3.35
N GLY A 39 -0.95 3.67 -3.64
CA GLY A 39 -0.20 4.64 -2.85
C GLY A 39 -0.64 4.69 -1.38
N ILE A 40 -1.95 4.71 -1.11
CA ILE A 40 -2.50 4.66 0.25
C ILE A 40 -2.10 3.35 0.93
N ALA A 41 -2.25 2.20 0.26
CA ALA A 41 -1.89 0.90 0.82
C ALA A 41 -0.40 0.83 1.19
N VAL A 42 0.49 1.34 0.32
CA VAL A 42 1.93 1.40 0.60
C VAL A 42 2.22 2.29 1.81
N VAL A 43 1.59 3.46 1.92
CA VAL A 43 1.78 4.36 3.08
C VAL A 43 1.31 3.70 4.38
N LEU A 44 0.16 3.01 4.37
CA LEU A 44 -0.33 2.29 5.54
C LEU A 44 0.58 1.13 5.94
N LEU A 45 1.06 0.34 4.97
CA LEU A 45 1.98 -0.77 5.22
C LEU A 45 3.32 -0.29 5.77
N VAL A 46 3.92 0.75 5.17
CA VAL A 46 5.18 1.34 5.64
C VAL A 46 4.99 1.99 7.01
N GLY A 47 3.90 2.72 7.21
CA GLY A 47 3.57 3.32 8.51
C GLY A 47 3.40 2.28 9.62
N ALA A 48 2.66 1.19 9.34
CA ALA A 48 2.48 0.09 10.28
C ALA A 48 3.81 -0.64 10.57
N MET A 49 4.66 -0.84 9.56
CA MET A 49 6.00 -1.43 9.73
C MET A 49 6.88 -0.58 10.64
N VAL A 50 6.94 0.74 10.41
CA VAL A 50 7.71 1.67 11.25
C VAL A 50 7.17 1.69 12.68
N MET A 51 5.85 1.69 12.86
CA MET A 51 5.21 1.65 14.17
C MET A 51 5.53 0.37 14.94
N ALA A 52 5.46 -0.80 14.27
CA ALA A 52 5.83 -2.07 14.86
C ALA A 52 7.31 -2.12 15.26
N MET A 53 8.18 -1.56 14.41
CA MET A 53 9.62 -1.47 14.71
C MET A 53 9.89 -0.57 15.93
N ALA A 54 9.18 0.56 16.04
CA ALA A 54 9.28 1.44 17.20
C ALA A 54 8.82 0.77 18.49
N TRP A 55 7.74 -0.03 18.47
CA TRP A 55 7.29 -0.79 19.64
C TRP A 55 8.20 -1.95 20.01
N SER A 56 8.87 -2.56 19.02
CA SER A 56 9.82 -3.66 19.28
C SER A 56 11.10 -3.22 19.99
N MET A 57 11.47 -1.94 19.90
CA MET A 57 12.64 -1.38 20.57
C MET A 57 12.42 -1.06 22.05
N ASP A 58 11.16 -0.88 22.48
CA ASP A 58 10.81 -0.56 23.87
C ASP A 58 10.52 -1.82 24.71
N GLN A 59 10.78 -3.02 24.18
CA GLN A 59 10.70 -4.24 24.98
C GLN A 59 11.76 -4.14 26.08
N PRO A 60 11.38 -4.02 27.37
CA PRO A 60 12.34 -4.14 28.44
C PRO A 60 12.96 -5.54 28.30
N LEU A 61 14.29 -5.60 28.32
CA LEU A 61 14.99 -6.87 28.39
C LEU A 61 14.44 -7.59 29.62
N GLU A 62 13.64 -8.66 29.44
CA GLU A 62 13.21 -9.51 30.55
C GLU A 62 14.49 -10.00 31.20
N THR A 63 14.83 -9.39 32.34
CA THR A 63 15.92 -9.85 33.19
C THR A 63 15.47 -11.20 33.71
N GLY A 64 15.85 -12.27 33.01
CA GLY A 64 15.49 -13.63 33.38
C GLY A 64 15.67 -13.83 34.88
N GLY A 65 14.58 -14.15 35.57
CA GLY A 65 14.51 -14.16 37.03
C GLY A 65 15.68 -14.92 37.64
N VAL A 66 16.34 -14.30 38.62
CA VAL A 66 17.44 -14.94 39.35
C VAL A 66 16.82 -15.79 40.46
N TRP A 67 17.21 -17.06 40.56
CA TRP A 67 16.75 -17.94 41.63
C TRP A 67 17.23 -17.45 43.00
N SER A 68 16.31 -17.15 43.92
CA SER A 68 16.62 -16.77 45.30
C SER A 68 16.51 -17.99 46.24
N PRO A 69 17.62 -18.50 46.80
CA PRO A 69 17.61 -19.67 47.69
C PRO A 69 16.78 -19.48 48.97
N GLU A 70 16.56 -18.23 49.37
CA GLU A 70 15.89 -17.86 50.63
C GLU A 70 14.35 -17.93 50.57
N HIS A 71 13.75 -17.88 49.38
CA HIS A 71 12.29 -17.91 49.23
C HIS A 71 11.76 -19.04 48.32
N GLY A 72 12.64 -19.87 47.74
CA GLY A 72 12.23 -21.08 47.00
C GLY A 72 11.32 -20.82 45.78
N HIS A 73 11.27 -19.59 45.29
CA HIS A 73 10.55 -19.20 44.08
C HIS A 73 11.38 -18.22 43.24
N TYR A 74 11.06 -18.16 41.95
CA TYR A 74 11.61 -17.14 41.04
C TYR A 74 10.92 -15.81 41.27
N HIS A 75 11.69 -14.72 41.23
CA HIS A 75 11.14 -13.36 41.17
C HIS A 75 11.21 -12.87 39.72
N ASP A 76 10.17 -12.14 39.32
CA ASP A 76 10.13 -11.37 38.07
C ASP A 76 10.92 -10.07 38.20
#